data_AF-A0A091QF86-F1
#
_entry.id   AF-A0A091QF86-F1
#
_cell.length_a   1.000
_cell.length_b   1.000
_cell.length_c   1.000
_cell.angle_alpha   90.00
_cell.angle_beta   90.00
_cell.angle_gamma   90.00
#
_symmetry.space_group_name_H-M   'P 1'
#
loop_
_entity.id
_entity.type
_entity.pdbx_description
1 polymer ?
#
loop_
_entity_poly.entity_id
_entity_poly.type
_entity_poly.pdbx_seq_one_letter_code
_entity_poly.pdbx_strand_id
1 'polypeptide(L)'
;RSLMPRTLEGQITMEKTPSYFVTKEAPRRIYNMSRDTKLIVVGRNPVTRAISDYTQTLSKNPAIPSFQALAFKNYFPLSKFLFVSGERLVSDPAGEMGRVQDFLGLKRVVTDKHFYFNETKGFPCLKKPEGGSKPRCLGKSKGRPHPKIDVQVVQRLR
;
A
#
# COMPACT_ATOMS: atom_id res chain seq x y z
N ARG A 1 -24.78 6.67 1.56
CA ARG A 1 -23.30 6.60 1.71
C ARG A 1 -22.89 7.79 2.57
N SER A 2 -22.32 7.58 3.75
CA SER A 2 -21.88 8.69 4.61
C SER A 2 -20.61 9.35 4.03
N LEU A 3 -20.52 10.67 4.16
CA LEU A 3 -19.31 11.42 3.81
C LEU A 3 -18.17 11.08 4.78
N MET A 4 -16.92 11.34 4.38
CA MET A 4 -15.80 11.27 5.31
C MET A 4 -15.97 12.32 6.42
N PRO A 5 -15.56 12.02 7.67
CA PRO A 5 -15.50 13.02 8.73
C PRO A 5 -14.64 14.23 8.35
N ARG A 6 -14.96 15.40 8.89
CA ARG A 6 -14.14 16.61 8.71
C ARG A 6 -12.77 16.42 9.34
N THR A 7 -11.73 16.84 8.62
CA THR A 7 -10.34 16.91 9.10
C THR A 7 -10.20 18.06 10.09
N LEU A 8 -9.58 17.80 11.24
CA LEU A 8 -9.23 18.85 12.21
C LEU A 8 -7.85 19.44 11.90
N GLU A 9 -7.54 20.58 12.52
CA GLU A 9 -6.21 21.17 12.45
C GLU A 9 -5.13 20.18 12.94
N GLY A 10 -4.01 20.13 12.23
CA GLY A 10 -2.92 19.18 12.49
C GLY A 10 -3.18 17.75 12.02
N GLN A 11 -4.35 17.44 11.44
CA GLN A 11 -4.64 16.13 10.87
C GLN A 11 -4.44 16.11 9.35
N ILE A 12 -4.06 14.94 8.82
CA ILE A 12 -4.05 14.66 7.39
C ILE A 12 -5.10 13.58 7.12
N THR A 13 -6.00 13.84 6.18
CA THR A 13 -6.94 12.82 5.70
C THR A 13 -6.31 11.99 4.60
N MET A 14 -6.42 10.67 4.73
CA MET A 14 -5.94 9.70 3.76
C MET A 14 -7.07 8.80 3.31
N GLU A 15 -7.07 8.45 2.03
CA GLU A 15 -7.99 7.48 1.44
C GLU A 15 -7.16 6.42 0.71
N LYS A 16 -7.64 5.17 0.68
CA LYS A 16 -6.92 4.05 0.07
C LYS A 16 -7.85 3.23 -0.83
N THR A 17 -7.73 3.44 -2.13
CA THR A 17 -8.45 2.68 -3.16
C THR A 17 -7.46 2.09 -4.18
N PRO A 18 -7.19 0.75 -4.15
CA PRO A 18 -6.23 0.13 -5.06
C PRO A 18 -6.55 0.33 -6.55
N SER A 19 -7.83 0.40 -6.91
CA SER A 19 -8.26 0.49 -8.31
C SER A 19 -7.90 1.81 -8.98
N TYR A 20 -7.55 2.86 -8.24
CA TYR A 20 -7.05 4.12 -8.83
C TYR A 20 -5.82 3.88 -9.71
N PHE A 21 -5.01 2.90 -9.36
CA PHE A 21 -3.81 2.58 -10.12
C PHE A 21 -4.10 2.12 -11.55
N VAL A 22 -5.19 1.38 -11.77
CA VAL A 22 -5.57 0.82 -13.09
C VAL A 22 -6.68 1.62 -13.78
N THR A 23 -7.30 2.58 -13.09
CA THR A 23 -8.40 3.38 -13.63
C THR A 23 -7.85 4.59 -14.36
N LYS A 24 -7.96 4.59 -15.70
CA LYS A 24 -7.39 5.61 -16.60
C LYS A 24 -7.80 7.05 -16.25
N GLU A 25 -9.02 7.27 -15.76
CA GLU A 25 -9.57 8.58 -15.44
C GLU A 25 -9.18 9.08 -14.04
N ALA A 26 -8.73 8.19 -13.15
CA ALA A 26 -8.48 8.52 -11.75
C ALA A 26 -7.42 9.62 -11.57
N PRO A 27 -6.25 9.60 -12.24
CA PRO A 27 -5.25 10.65 -12.08
C PRO A 27 -5.78 12.04 -12.42
N ARG A 28 -6.54 12.17 -13.52
CA ARG A 28 -7.15 13.44 -13.94
C ARG A 28 -8.16 13.94 -12.90
N ARG A 29 -9.01 13.04 -12.37
CA ARG A 29 -10.03 13.40 -11.37
C ARG A 29 -9.38 13.86 -10.06
N ILE A 30 -8.33 13.16 -9.61
CA ILE A 30 -7.60 13.54 -8.40
C ILE A 30 -6.90 14.90 -8.61
N TYR A 31 -6.28 15.13 -9.77
CA TYR A 31 -5.66 16.41 -10.10
C TYR A 31 -6.66 17.57 -10.10
N ASN A 32 -7.84 17.36 -10.70
CA ASN A 32 -8.90 18.36 -10.72
C ASN A 32 -9.50 18.62 -9.34
N MET A 33 -9.49 17.62 -8.45
CA MET A 33 -9.91 17.78 -7.06
C MET A 33 -8.88 18.60 -6.27
N SER A 34 -7.59 18.24 -6.35
CA SER A 34 -6.50 18.99 -5.73
C SER A 34 -5.15 18.63 -6.35
N ARG A 35 -4.49 19.65 -6.92
CA ARG A 35 -3.15 19.56 -7.51
C ARG A 35 -2.05 19.31 -6.48
N ASP A 36 -2.33 19.58 -5.21
CA ASP A 36 -1.36 19.40 -4.13
C ASP A 36 -1.38 18.02 -3.48
N THR A 37 -2.35 17.19 -3.87
CA THR A 37 -2.48 15.80 -3.41
C THR A 37 -1.16 15.05 -3.53
N LYS A 38 -0.68 14.50 -2.42
CA LYS A 38 0.44 13.56 -2.38
C LYS A 38 -0.07 12.14 -2.62
N LEU A 39 0.63 11.38 -3.46
CA LEU A 39 0.26 10.04 -3.89
C LEU A 39 1.25 9.02 -3.33
N ILE A 40 0.75 8.04 -2.59
CA ILE A 40 1.57 6.94 -2.06
C ILE A 40 1.17 5.66 -2.78
N VAL A 41 2.14 5.02 -3.42
CA VAL A 41 1.93 3.77 -4.17
C VAL A 41 2.75 2.67 -3.52
N VAL A 42 2.06 1.64 -3.03
CA VAL A 42 2.68 0.46 -2.44
C VAL A 42 2.82 -0.61 -3.52
N GLY A 43 4.05 -0.89 -3.94
CA GLY A 43 4.37 -1.92 -4.94
C GLY A 43 4.90 -3.20 -4.32
N ARG A 44 4.73 -4.33 -5.00
CA ARG A 44 5.39 -5.62 -4.69
C ARG A 44 5.95 -6.20 -5.97
N ASN A 45 6.85 -7.18 -5.85
CA ASN A 45 7.32 -7.96 -6.99
C ASN A 45 6.11 -8.41 -7.85
N PRO A 46 6.14 -8.20 -9.18
CA PRO A 46 4.99 -8.44 -10.05
C PRO A 46 4.53 -9.91 -10.06
N VAL A 47 5.45 -10.86 -9.89
CA VAL A 47 5.13 -12.30 -9.75
C VAL A 47 4.42 -12.55 -8.43
N THR A 48 4.96 -12.05 -7.33
CA THR A 48 4.31 -12.14 -6.02
C THR A 48 2.95 -11.43 -6.00
N ARG A 49 2.83 -10.30 -6.70
CA ARG A 49 1.59 -9.53 -6.87
C ARG A 49 0.58 -10.28 -7.72
N ALA A 50 0.98 -10.89 -8.83
CA ALA A 50 0.11 -11.70 -9.68
C ALA A 50 -0.40 -12.95 -8.96
N ILE A 51 0.45 -13.63 -8.20
CA ILE A 51 0.04 -14.76 -7.36
C ILE A 51 -0.89 -14.27 -6.24
N SER A 52 -0.60 -13.14 -5.62
CA SER A 52 -1.46 -12.56 -4.57
C SER A 52 -2.82 -12.12 -5.13
N ASP A 53 -2.84 -11.47 -6.30
CA ASP A 53 -4.06 -11.09 -7.02
C ASP A 53 -4.85 -12.35 -7.40
N TYR A 54 -4.21 -13.43 -7.88
CA TYR A 54 -4.84 -14.73 -8.12
C TYR A 54 -5.44 -15.33 -6.83
N THR A 55 -4.73 -15.29 -5.71
CA THR A 55 -5.25 -15.77 -4.40
C THR A 55 -6.39 -14.90 -3.85
N GLN A 56 -6.42 -13.62 -4.24
CA GLN A 56 -7.40 -12.66 -3.78
C GLN A 56 -8.62 -12.61 -4.72
N THR A 57 -8.46 -12.91 -6.01
CA THR A 57 -9.50 -12.80 -7.04
C THR A 57 -9.09 -13.57 -8.32
N LEU A 58 -9.85 -14.60 -8.70
CA LEU A 58 -9.68 -15.38 -9.95
C LEU A 58 -10.15 -14.65 -11.24
N SER A 59 -10.05 -13.32 -11.33
CA SER A 59 -10.03 -12.55 -12.60
C SER A 59 -9.93 -11.04 -12.35
N LYS A 60 -9.11 -10.35 -13.15
CA LYS A 60 -9.43 -9.05 -13.80
C LYS A 60 -8.24 -8.55 -14.66
N ASN A 61 -8.39 -8.75 -15.96
CA ASN A 61 -7.79 -8.01 -17.08
C ASN A 61 -6.27 -8.22 -17.37
N PRO A 62 -5.91 -9.01 -18.41
CA PRO A 62 -4.51 -9.33 -18.76
C PRO A 62 -3.75 -8.25 -19.54
N ALA A 63 -4.32 -7.07 -19.78
CA ALA A 63 -3.67 -5.99 -20.55
C ALA A 63 -3.48 -4.70 -19.71
N ILE A 64 -2.72 -4.79 -18.62
CA ILE A 64 -2.40 -3.62 -17.77
C ILE A 64 -1.10 -2.96 -18.29
N PRO A 65 -1.12 -1.67 -18.64
CA PRO A 65 0.10 -0.96 -19.02
C PRO A 65 1.12 -0.94 -17.88
N SER A 66 2.41 -0.79 -18.20
CA SER A 66 3.46 -0.72 -17.17
C SER A 66 3.17 0.38 -16.16
N PHE A 67 3.64 0.19 -14.92
CA PHE A 67 3.49 1.15 -13.84
C PHE A 67 3.94 2.57 -14.24
N GLN A 68 5.00 2.64 -15.02
CA GLN A 68 5.53 3.87 -15.57
C GLN A 68 4.53 4.51 -16.54
N ALA A 69 3.99 3.76 -17.50
CA ALA A 69 3.03 4.28 -18.48
C ALA A 69 1.73 4.82 -17.86
N LEU A 70 1.28 4.28 -16.71
CA LEU A 70 0.09 4.76 -16.00
C LEU A 70 0.37 5.97 -15.10
N ALA A 71 1.52 5.98 -14.41
CA ALA A 71 1.90 7.05 -13.49
C ALA A 71 2.40 8.32 -14.20
N PHE A 72 3.06 8.18 -15.36
CA PHE A 72 3.74 9.29 -16.06
C PHE A 72 2.87 10.07 -17.04
N LYS A 73 1.54 9.91 -17.00
CA LYS A 73 0.65 10.72 -17.84
C LYS A 73 0.52 12.14 -17.26
N ASN A 74 1.60 12.92 -17.22
CA ASN A 74 1.75 14.38 -16.98
C ASN A 74 0.80 15.14 -16.02
N TYR A 75 -0.02 14.49 -15.19
CA TYR A 75 -0.93 15.19 -14.28
C TYR A 75 -0.19 15.67 -13.03
N PHE A 76 0.77 14.91 -12.50
CA PHE A 76 1.51 15.27 -11.29
C PHE A 76 3.02 15.14 -11.51
N PRO A 77 3.84 16.04 -10.94
CA PRO A 77 5.29 15.87 -10.95
C PRO A 77 5.69 14.69 -10.05
N LEU A 78 6.83 14.06 -10.35
CA LEU A 78 7.33 12.90 -9.60
C LEU A 78 7.51 13.16 -8.10
N SER A 79 7.80 14.40 -7.71
CA SER A 79 7.92 14.81 -6.30
C SER A 79 6.61 14.69 -5.51
N LYS A 80 5.46 14.55 -6.17
CA LYS A 80 4.16 14.26 -5.53
C LYS A 80 3.93 12.76 -5.33
N PHE A 81 4.87 11.89 -5.70
CA PHE A 81 4.78 10.44 -5.52
C PHE A 81 5.78 9.91 -4.50
N LEU A 82 5.32 8.99 -3.64
CA LEU A 82 6.16 8.12 -2.84
C LEU A 82 5.89 6.66 -3.20
N PHE A 83 6.97 5.95 -3.56
CA PHE A 83 6.94 4.52 -3.80
C PHE A 83 7.42 3.75 -2.58
N VAL A 84 6.49 2.98 -2.02
CA VAL A 84 6.67 2.16 -0.82
C VAL A 84 6.81 0.71 -1.24
N SER A 85 7.83 0.01 -0.72
CA SER A 85 8.03 -1.41 -1.00
C SER A 85 7.17 -2.24 -0.06
N GLY A 86 6.31 -3.09 -0.64
CA GLY A 86 5.50 -4.03 0.11
C GLY A 86 6.31 -5.15 0.73
N GLU A 87 7.46 -5.54 0.15
CA GLU A 87 8.41 -6.46 0.78
C GLU A 87 9.03 -5.83 2.03
N ARG A 88 9.51 -4.59 1.93
CA ARG A 88 10.06 -3.87 3.08
C ARG A 88 9.01 -3.55 4.13
N LEU A 89 7.76 -3.30 3.77
CA LEU A 89 6.68 -3.16 4.77
C LEU A 89 6.48 -4.43 5.61
N VAL A 90 6.88 -5.60 5.11
CA VAL A 90 6.83 -6.85 5.88
C VAL A 90 8.09 -7.04 6.72
N SER A 91 9.27 -6.84 6.14
CA SER A 91 10.56 -7.08 6.83
C SER A 91 11.03 -5.94 7.73
N ASP A 92 10.70 -4.70 7.38
CA ASP A 92 11.10 -3.44 8.03
C ASP A 92 9.94 -2.41 7.95
N PRO A 93 8.83 -2.65 8.66
CA PRO A 93 7.67 -1.76 8.65
C PRO A 93 8.01 -0.35 9.17
N ALA A 94 8.89 -0.25 10.18
CA ALA A 94 9.28 1.02 10.76
C ALA A 94 10.06 1.90 9.77
N GLY A 95 11.00 1.31 9.01
CA GLY A 95 11.76 2.04 8.00
C GLY A 95 10.90 2.59 6.87
N GLU A 96 9.96 1.80 6.33
CA GLU A 96 9.05 2.28 5.29
C GLU A 96 8.05 3.33 5.83
N MET A 97 7.55 3.17 7.07
CA MET A 97 6.71 4.18 7.70
C MET A 97 7.47 5.46 8.04
N GLY A 98 8.78 5.40 8.29
CA GLY A 98 9.65 6.56 8.38
C GLY A 98 9.62 7.39 7.10
N ARG A 99 9.81 6.74 5.94
CA ARG A 99 9.76 7.39 4.61
C ARG A 99 8.39 8.02 4.34
N VAL A 100 7.30 7.35 4.73
CA VAL A 100 5.94 7.90 4.61
C VAL A 100 5.77 9.17 5.45
N GLN A 101 6.25 9.18 6.70
CA GLN A 101 6.16 10.35 7.57
C GLN A 101 6.97 11.52 7.00
N ASP A 102 8.20 11.28 6.54
CA ASP A 102 9.04 12.32 5.93
C ASP A 102 8.39 12.92 4.69
N PHE A 103 7.89 12.05 3.79
CA PHE A 103 7.24 12.48 2.56
C PHE A 103 5.98 13.31 2.82
N LEU A 104 5.22 12.98 3.87
CA LEU A 104 4.05 13.76 4.27
C LEU A 104 4.42 15.05 5.03
N GLY A 105 5.67 15.20 5.49
CA GLY A 105 6.11 16.32 6.32
C GLY A 105 5.71 16.17 7.79
N LEU A 106 5.52 14.93 8.26
CA LEU A 106 5.09 14.62 9.61
C LEU A 106 6.30 14.37 10.52
N LYS A 107 6.14 14.68 11.81
CA LYS A 107 7.08 14.24 12.85
C LYS A 107 7.12 12.71 12.86
N ARG A 108 8.32 12.12 12.92
CA ARG A 108 8.50 10.67 13.06
C ARG A 108 8.07 10.19 14.44
N VAL A 109 6.79 9.84 14.56
CA VAL A 109 6.19 9.31 15.79
C VAL A 109 5.97 7.81 15.69
N VAL A 110 5.72 7.29 14.48
CA VAL A 110 5.62 5.85 14.23
C VAL A 110 7.03 5.28 14.08
N THR A 111 7.42 4.48 15.07
CA THR A 111 8.71 3.80 15.17
C THR A 111 8.55 2.28 15.33
N ASP A 112 9.66 1.56 15.41
CA ASP A 112 9.76 0.13 15.73
C ASP A 112 8.93 -0.30 16.95
N LYS A 113 8.81 0.57 17.96
CA LYS A 113 8.00 0.35 19.17
C LYS A 113 6.52 0.14 18.90
N HIS A 114 6.03 0.52 17.72
CA HIS A 114 4.63 0.37 17.32
C HIS A 114 4.36 -0.95 16.59
N PHE A 115 5.41 -1.74 16.33
CA PHE A 115 5.30 -3.00 15.60
C PHE A 115 5.81 -4.17 16.44
N TYR A 116 5.23 -5.34 16.22
CA TYR A 116 5.84 -6.62 16.53
C TYR A 116 5.61 -7.57 15.36
N PHE A 117 6.50 -8.54 15.18
CA PHE A 117 6.28 -9.61 14.24
C PHE A 117 5.47 -10.73 14.90
N ASN A 118 4.43 -11.21 14.22
CA ASN A 118 3.66 -12.36 14.66
C ASN A 118 4.06 -13.56 13.80
N GLU A 119 4.81 -14.50 14.39
CA GLU A 119 5.33 -15.68 13.68
C GLU A 119 4.24 -16.58 13.14
N THR A 120 3.17 -16.82 13.91
CA THR A 120 2.02 -17.61 13.48
C THR A 120 1.32 -17.00 12.28
N LYS A 121 1.27 -15.66 12.21
CA LYS A 121 0.69 -14.94 11.07
C LYS A 121 1.69 -14.82 9.92
N GLY A 122 2.98 -14.76 10.20
CA GLY A 122 4.06 -14.46 9.24
C GLY A 122 4.09 -13.00 8.79
N PHE A 123 3.46 -12.08 9.54
CA PHE A 123 3.37 -10.65 9.19
C PHE A 123 3.52 -9.76 10.42
N PRO A 124 4.01 -8.52 10.26
CA PRO A 124 4.01 -7.54 11.33
C PRO A 124 2.58 -7.14 11.72
N CYS A 125 2.39 -6.91 13.01
CA CYS A 125 1.16 -6.47 13.63
C CYS A 125 1.40 -5.19 14.44
N LEU A 126 0.33 -4.43 14.70
CA LEU A 126 0.40 -3.14 15.40
C LEU A 126 0.30 -3.35 16.92
N LYS A 127 1.28 -2.83 17.65
CA LYS A 127 1.21 -2.66 19.11
C LYS A 127 0.30 -1.46 19.41
N LYS A 128 -0.46 -1.56 20.49
CA LYS A 128 -1.15 -0.40 21.07
C LYS A 128 -0.22 0.31 22.06
N PRO A 129 -0.48 1.59 22.37
CA PRO A 129 0.23 2.30 23.43
C PRO A 129 0.20 1.52 24.75
N GLU A 130 1.24 1.67 25.57
CA GLU A 130 1.37 0.98 26.86
C GLU A 130 0.13 1.24 27.72
N GLY A 131 -0.49 0.16 28.22
CA GLY A 131 -1.73 0.20 29.02
C GLY A 131 -3.04 -0.05 28.25
N GLY A 132 -3.01 -0.13 26.91
CA GLY A 132 -4.20 -0.42 26.09
C GLY A 132 -4.30 -1.88 25.63
N SER A 133 -5.54 -2.43 25.63
CA SER A 133 -6.03 -3.71 25.04
C SER A 133 -5.18 -4.43 23.97
N LYS A 134 -5.38 -5.75 23.82
CA LYS A 134 -4.67 -6.69 22.93
C LYS A 134 -4.17 -6.10 21.58
N PRO A 135 -2.95 -6.47 21.15
CA PRO A 135 -2.37 -6.00 19.89
C PRO A 135 -3.27 -6.28 18.68
N ARG A 136 -3.14 -5.45 17.63
CA ARG A 136 -3.98 -5.52 16.43
C ARG A 136 -3.19 -6.00 15.23
N CYS A 137 -3.47 -7.23 14.82
CA CYS A 137 -3.04 -7.76 13.53
C CYS A 137 -4.04 -7.38 12.42
N LEU A 138 -3.56 -7.39 11.17
CA LEU A 138 -4.45 -7.30 10.00
C LEU A 138 -5.46 -8.47 10.01
N GLY A 139 -6.65 -8.26 9.44
CA GLY A 139 -7.71 -9.26 9.40
C GLY A 139 -7.35 -10.55 8.64
N LYS A 140 -8.20 -11.58 8.75
CA LYS A 140 -8.00 -12.91 8.13
C LYS A 140 -7.86 -12.88 6.59
N SER A 141 -8.34 -11.82 5.94
CA SER A 141 -8.17 -11.62 4.48
C SER A 141 -6.79 -11.11 4.07
N LYS A 142 -5.89 -10.83 5.02
CA LYS A 142 -4.55 -10.29 4.78
C LYS A 142 -3.48 -11.29 5.20
N GLY A 143 -2.55 -11.55 4.27
CA GLY A 143 -1.45 -12.48 4.47
C GLY A 143 -1.84 -13.96 4.29
N ARG A 144 -2.68 -14.26 3.30
CA ARG A 144 -3.08 -15.65 3.01
C ARG A 144 -1.89 -16.40 2.39
N PRO A 145 -1.69 -17.68 2.75
CA PRO A 145 -0.70 -18.51 2.06
C PRO A 145 -1.04 -18.57 0.57
N HIS A 146 -0.04 -18.41 -0.27
CA HIS A 146 -0.19 -18.58 -1.71
C HIS A 146 -0.27 -20.08 -2.04
N PRO A 147 -1.08 -20.48 -3.05
CA PRO A 147 -1.07 -21.86 -3.52
C PRO A 147 0.33 -22.21 -4.02
N LYS A 148 0.72 -23.47 -3.87
CA LYS A 148 1.94 -23.98 -4.53
C LYS A 148 1.69 -23.95 -6.03
N ILE A 149 2.44 -23.12 -6.74
CA ILE A 149 2.42 -23.02 -8.20
C ILE A 149 3.70 -23.67 -8.71
N ASP A 150 3.59 -24.41 -9.81
CA ASP A 150 4.72 -25.07 -10.45
C ASP A 150 5.86 -24.06 -10.73
N VAL A 151 7.09 -24.46 -10.41
CA VAL A 151 8.27 -23.61 -10.53
C VAL A 151 8.48 -23.14 -11.97
N GLN A 152 8.14 -23.96 -12.97
CA GLN A 152 8.23 -23.57 -14.38
C GLN A 152 7.26 -22.45 -14.72
N VAL A 153 6.06 -22.46 -14.13
CA VAL A 153 5.07 -21.38 -14.31
C VAL A 153 5.56 -20.09 -13.65
N VAL A 154 6.13 -20.18 -12.45
CA VAL A 154 6.73 -19.02 -11.75
C VAL A 154 7.90 -18.44 -12.53
N GLN A 155 8.75 -19.28 -13.14
CA GLN A 155 9.86 -18.83 -13.97
C GLN A 155 9.39 -18.11 -15.24
N ARG A 156 8.31 -18.56 -15.88
CA ARG A 156 7.72 -17.87 -17.04
C ARG A 156 7.11 -16.50 -16.72
N LEU A 157 6.84 -16.21 -15.45
CA LEU A 157 6.28 -14.92 -15.00
C LEU A 157 7.36 -13.89 -14.63
N ARG A 158 8.64 -14.29 -14.57
CA ARG A 158 9.78 -13.40 -14.28
C ARG A 158 10.29 -12.73 -15.55
#